data_AF-A0A0L8I2P1-F1
#
_entry.id   AF-A0A0L8I2P1-F1
#
_cell.length_a   1.000
_cell.length_b   1.000
_cell.length_c   1.000
_cell.angle_alpha   90.00
_cell.angle_beta   90.00
_cell.angle_gamma   90.00
#
_symmetry.space_group_name_H-M   'P 1'
#
loop_
_entity.id
_entity.type
_entity.pdbx_description
1 polymer ?
#
loop_
_entity_poly.entity_id
_entity_poly.type
_entity_poly.pdbx_seq_one_letter_code
_entity_poly.pdbx_strand_id
1 'polypeptide(L)' 'MIATDTQQMLFPTVSDVVFVIESTANLAAHKDILKTSYIQPTLEYFNGGPPDPTDYGCDVS' A
#
# COMPACT_ATOMS: atom_id res chain seq x y z
N MET A 1 18.65 -10.10 34.76
CA MET A 1 19.34 -10.06 33.45
C MET A 1 18.63 -11.11 32.60
N ILE A 2 17.99 -10.86 31.47
CA ILE A 2 18.08 -9.79 30.47
C ILE A 2 16.65 -9.58 29.90
N ALA A 3 16.31 -8.35 29.53
CA ALA A 3 15.04 -7.96 28.93
C ALA A 3 14.82 -8.65 27.56
N THR A 4 13.67 -9.29 27.36
CA THR A 4 13.35 -9.94 26.06
C THR A 4 12.00 -9.56 25.46
N ASP A 5 11.28 -8.56 25.96
CA ASP A 5 10.00 -8.16 25.35
C ASP A 5 9.85 -6.67 25.00
N THR A 6 10.82 -5.81 25.36
CA THR A 6 10.71 -4.38 25.06
C THR A 6 11.30 -3.96 23.71
N GLN A 7 12.03 -4.83 23.01
CA GLN A 7 12.64 -4.48 21.72
C GLN A 7 11.78 -4.82 20.49
N GLN A 8 10.73 -5.64 20.63
CA GLN A 8 9.82 -5.93 19.51
C GLN A 8 8.80 -4.80 19.28
N MET A 9 8.76 -3.79 20.16
CA MET A 9 7.96 -2.57 20.01
C MET A 9 8.69 -1.42 19.28
N LEU A 10 9.94 -1.60 18.82
CA LEU A 10 10.76 -0.45 18.38
C LEU A 10 10.76 -0.20 16.86
N PHE A 11 10.18 -1.08 16.05
CA PHE A 11 10.05 -0.84 14.60
C PHE A 11 8.65 -1.23 14.15
N PRO A 12 7.88 -0.30 13.53
CA PRO A 12 6.63 -0.67 12.90
C PRO A 12 6.91 -1.78 11.87
N THR A 13 6.10 -2.83 11.90
CA THR A 13 6.16 -3.90 10.89
C THR A 13 5.94 -3.30 9.52
N VAL A 14 7.00 -3.29 8.70
CA VAL A 14 6.93 -2.88 7.29
C VAL A 14 6.23 -3.98 6.50
N SER A 15 5.33 -3.59 5.60
CA SER A 15 4.57 -4.51 4.76
C SER A 15 4.72 -4.12 3.29
N ASP A 16 4.95 -5.11 2.43
CA ASP A 16 4.85 -4.93 0.98
C ASP A 16 3.39 -5.07 0.53
N VAL A 17 2.89 -4.09 -0.21
CA VAL A 17 1.50 -4.05 -0.68
C VAL A 17 1.46 -4.23 -2.19
N VAL A 18 0.74 -5.25 -2.65
CA VAL A 18 0.57 -5.54 -4.09
C VAL A 18 -0.90 -5.42 -4.45
N PHE A 19 -1.21 -4.58 -5.44
CA PHE A 19 -2.54 -4.47 -6.02
C PHE A 19 -2.62 -5.33 -7.29
N VAL A 20 -3.52 -6.30 -7.30
CA VAL A 20 -3.85 -7.08 -8.50
C VAL A 20 -5.15 -6.54 -9.07
N ILE A 21 -5.08 -5.94 -10.25
CA ILE A 21 -6.22 -5.27 -10.89
C ILE A 21 -6.48 -5.95 -12.23
N GLU A 22 -7.68 -6.50 -12.40
CA GLU A 22 -8.10 -7.10 -13.66
C GLU A 22 -8.46 -6.00 -14.68
N SER A 23 -7.81 -6.00 -15.84
CA SER A 23 -8.07 -5.01 -16.90
C SER A 23 -9.32 -5.36 -17.72
N THR A 24 -10.50 -5.17 -17.14
CA THR A 24 -11.79 -5.34 -17.83
C THR A 24 -12.37 -4.01 -18.31
N ALA A 25 -13.18 -4.06 -19.37
CA ALA A 25 -13.91 -2.88 -19.85
C ALA A 25 -14.86 -2.30 -18.78
N ASN A 26 -15.47 -3.17 -17.96
CA ASN A 26 -16.33 -2.74 -16.85
C ASN A 26 -15.54 -1.96 -15.80
N LEU A 27 -14.30 -2.36 -15.53
CA LEU A 27 -13.45 -1.65 -14.57
C LEU A 27 -13.07 -0.25 -15.06
N ALA A 28 -12.98 -0.02 -16.37
CA ALA A 28 -12.63 1.29 -16.92
C ALA A 28 -13.55 2.41 -16.40
N ALA A 29 -14.85 2.13 -16.20
CA ALA A 29 -15.83 3.08 -15.67
C ALA A 29 -15.63 3.39 -14.16
N HIS A 30 -14.85 2.59 -13.46
CA HIS A 30 -14.65 2.68 -12.01
C HIS A 30 -13.21 3.00 -11.62
N LYS A 31 -12.32 3.31 -12.57
CA LYS A 31 -10.89 3.57 -12.31
C LYS A 31 -10.68 4.66 -11.26
N ASP A 32 -11.44 5.75 -11.34
CA ASP A 32 -11.29 6.87 -10.39
C ASP A 32 -11.76 6.49 -8.99
N ILE A 33 -12.86 5.73 -8.87
CA ILE A 33 -13.37 5.22 -7.60
C ILE A 33 -12.38 4.22 -7.00
N LEU A 34 -11.85 3.30 -7.81
CA LEU A 34 -10.83 2.34 -7.38
C LEU A 34 -9.60 3.05 -6.83
N LYS A 35 -9.12 4.08 -7.53
CA LYS A 35 -7.99 4.89 -7.11
C LYS A 35 -8.26 5.61 -5.78
N THR A 36 -9.34 6.38 -5.71
CA THR A 36 -9.62 7.29 -4.60
C THR A 36 -10.16 6.59 -3.35
N SER A 37 -10.88 5.48 -3.51
CA SER A 37 -11.54 4.79 -2.40
C SER A 37 -10.77 3.59 -1.87
N TYR A 38 -9.84 3.02 -2.65
CA TYR A 38 -9.12 1.81 -2.27
C TYR A 38 -7.59 2.00 -2.35
N ILE A 39 -7.06 2.35 -3.53
CA ILE A 39 -5.61 2.38 -3.75
C ILE A 39 -4.92 3.45 -2.88
N GLN A 40 -5.34 4.70 -3.00
CA GLN A 40 -4.72 5.81 -2.27
C GLN A 40 -4.84 5.67 -0.74
N PRO A 41 -6.02 5.36 -0.16
CA PRO A 41 -6.13 5.18 1.29
C PRO A 41 -5.28 4.03 1.83
N THR A 42 -5.15 2.93 1.08
CA THR A 42 -4.29 1.81 1.50
C THR A 42 -2.82 2.22 1.50
N LEU A 43 -2.36 2.94 0.48
CA LEU A 43 -0.98 3.41 0.41
C LEU A 43 -0.68 4.42 1.52
N GLU A 44 -1.61 5.33 1.81
CA GLU A 44 -1.47 6.28 2.92
C GLU A 44 -1.39 5.57 4.29
N TYR A 45 -2.16 4.50 4.47
CA TYR A 45 -2.10 3.70 5.70
C TYR A 45 -0.74 3.03 5.91
N PHE A 46 -0.19 2.38 4.88
CA PHE A 46 1.08 1.67 4.99
C PHE A 46 2.30 2.60 4.96
N ASN A 47 2.22 3.74 4.27
CA ASN A 47 3.29 4.74 4.21
C ASN A 47 3.26 5.71 5.41
N GLY A 48 2.16 5.76 6.16
CA GLY A 48 1.98 6.66 7.30
C GLY A 48 1.82 8.14 6.89
N GLY A 49 1.48 8.41 5.63
CA GLY A 49 1.40 9.74 5.06
C GLY A 49 1.05 9.73 3.58
N PRO A 50 0.98 10.91 2.94
CA PRO A 50 0.73 11.02 1.51
C PRO A 50 1.75 10.20 0.73
N PRO A 51 1.34 9.49 -0.33
CA PRO A 51 2.28 8.68 -1.07
C PRO A 51 3.22 9.51 -1.94
N ASP A 52 4.48 9.09 -2.04
CA ASP A 52 5.47 9.66 -2.96
C ASP A 52 5.44 8.94 -4.31
N PRO A 53 5.64 9.63 -5.45
CA PRO A 53 5.75 8.98 -6.76
C PRO A 53 6.81 7.88 -6.85
N THR A 54 7.81 7.88 -5.96
CA THR A 54 8.85 6.86 -5.85
C THR A 54 8.42 5.61 -5.08
N ASP A 55 7.27 5.64 -4.38
CA ASP A 55 6.74 4.52 -3.60
C ASP A 55 6.12 3.41 -4.47
N TYR A 56 5.96 3.64 -5.79
CA TYR A 56 5.21 2.75 -6.67
C TYR A 56 5.98 2.35 -7.92
N GLY A 57 5.86 1.09 -8.31
CA GLY A 57 6.28 0.56 -9.60
C GLY A 57 5.12 -0.13 -10.31
N CYS A 58 5.13 -0.11 -11.65
CA CYS A 58 4.23 -0.88 -12.49
C CYS A 58 5.07 -1.73 -13.43
N ASP A 59 4.94 -3.05 -13.36
CA ASP A 59 5.52 -3.94 -14.35
C ASP A 59 4.59 -4.01 -15.56
N VAL A 60 5.12 -3.67 -16.73
CA VAL A 60 4.40 -3.67 -18.01
C VAL A 60 5.02 -4.74 -18.90
N SER A 61 4.74 -6.00 -18.57
CA SER A 61 5.14 -7.17 -19.39
C SER A 61 4.54 -7.12 -20.79
#